data_AF-Q5GWD2-F1
#
_entry.id   AF-Q5GWD2-F1
#
_cell.length_a   1.000
_cell.length_b   1.000
_cell.length_c   1.000
_cell.angle_alpha   90.00
_cell.angle_beta   90.00
_cell.angle_gamma   90.00
#
_symmetry.space_group_name_H-M   'P 1'
#
loop_
_entity.id
_entity.type
_entity.pdbx_description
1 polymer ?
#
loop_
_entity_poly.entity_id
_entity_poly.type
_entity_poly.pdbx_seq_one_letter_code
_entity_poly.pdbx_strand_id
1 'polypeptide(L)' 'MAERLGISRTPIRQALPALCQEGLLVQAGNRGYAVRRFSQRESLDALTVRALMEGMGARTVAEEGASEE' A
#
# COMPACT_ATOMS: atom_id res chain seq x y z
N MET A 1 18.43 5.96 7.09
CA MET A 1 17.10 6.27 6.49
C MET A 1 16.84 7.77 6.48
N ALA A 2 16.81 8.43 7.65
CA ALA A 2 16.67 9.89 7.78
C ALA A 2 17.62 10.67 6.86
N GLU A 3 18.92 10.40 6.97
CA GLU A 3 19.95 11.01 6.11
C GLU A 3 19.73 10.73 4.62
N ARG A 4 19.39 9.48 4.26
CA ARG A 4 19.13 9.06 2.88
C ARG A 4 17.92 9.77 2.25
N LEU A 5 16.93 10.13 3.07
CA LEU A 5 15.71 10.81 2.64
C LEU A 5 15.78 12.33 2.86
N GLY A 6 16.86 12.85 3.46
CA GLY A 6 16.99 14.28 3.77
C GLY A 6 15.98 14.82 4.79
N ILE A 7 15.40 13.96 5.63
CA ILE A 7 14.34 14.32 6.59
C ILE A 7 14.72 13.98 8.03
N SER A 8 14.03 14.59 8.99
CA SER A 8 14.22 14.29 10.42
C SER A 8 13.74 12.87 10.79
N ARG A 9 14.14 12.38 11.97
CA ARG A 9 13.77 11.03 12.45
C ARG A 9 12.31 10.90 12.86
N THR A 10 11.64 12.00 13.19
CA THR A 10 10.24 12.02 13.64
C THR A 10 9.24 11.50 12.60
N PRO A 11 9.20 12.01 11.35
CA PRO A 11 8.28 11.49 10.34
C PRO A 11 8.54 10.01 10.02
N ILE A 12 9.80 9.57 10.07
CA ILE A 12 10.13 8.15 9.87
C ILE A 12 9.55 7.29 11.01
N ARG A 13 9.68 7.74 12.27
CA ARG A 13 9.12 7.02 13.42
C ARG A 13 7.59 6.96 13.40
N GLN A 14 6.93 7.92 12.76
CA GLN A 14 5.48 7.93 12.58
C GLN A 14 5.03 7.05 11.40
N ALA A 15 5.78 7.06 10.29
CA ALA A 15 5.43 6.31 9.08
C ALA A 15 5.61 4.79 9.23
N LEU A 16 6.66 4.32 9.92
CA LEU A 16 6.93 2.89 10.01
C LEU A 16 5.82 2.08 10.70
N PRO A 17 5.23 2.54 11.84
CA PRO A 17 4.06 1.89 12.42
C PRO A 17 2.84 1.91 11.48
N ALA A 18 2.57 3.02 10.79
CA ALA A 18 1.45 3.14 9.85
C ALA A 18 1.59 2.13 8.69
N LEU A 19 2.76 2.06 8.06
CA LEU A 19 3.06 1.09 7.01
C LEU A 19 2.98 -0.37 7.51
N CYS A 20 3.26 -0.62 8.78
CA CYS A 20 3.08 -1.93 9.39
C CYS A 20 1.59 -2.27 9.61
N GLN A 21 0.77 -1.29 10.01
CA GLN A 21 -0.68 -1.45 10.15
C GLN A 21 -1.35 -1.67 8.78
N GLU A 22 -0.88 -0.99 7.75
CA GLU A 22 -1.29 -1.20 6.35
C GLU A 22 -0.80 -2.54 5.78
N GLY A 23 0.02 -3.28 6.53
CA GLY A 23 0.54 -4.58 6.11
C GLY A 23 1.64 -4.50 5.04
N LEU A 24 2.27 -3.35 4.85
CA LEU A 24 3.42 -3.19 3.95
C LEU A 24 4.73 -3.58 4.63
N LEU A 25 4.79 -3.43 5.95
CA LEU A 25 5.90 -3.86 6.81
C LEU A 25 5.44 -4.90 7.81
N VAL A 26 6.39 -5.65 8.36
CA VAL A 26 6.23 -6.52 9.52
C VAL A 26 7.25 -6.15 10.59
N GLN A 27 6.93 -6.39 11.86
CA GLN A 27 7.90 -6.22 12.93
C GLN A 27 9.06 -7.21 12.76
N ALA A 28 10.29 -6.71 12.91
CA ALA A 28 11.51 -7.50 12.81
C ALA A 28 12.28 -7.44 14.12
N GLY A 29 12.05 -8.42 14.99
CA GLY A 29 12.63 -8.50 16.33
C GLY A 29 12.16 -7.35 17.24
N ASN A 30 12.99 -6.98 18.23
CA ASN A 30 12.57 -6.07 19.31
C ASN A 30 12.53 -4.58 18.92
N ARG A 31 13.21 -4.14 17.85
CA ARG A 31 13.33 -2.71 17.49
C ARG A 31 13.49 -2.45 15.99
N GLY A 32 12.60 -3.00 15.16
CA GLY A 32 12.70 -2.76 13.72
C GLY A 32 11.50 -3.22 12.92
N TYR A 33 11.56 -2.90 11.63
CA TYR A 33 10.59 -3.32 10.63
C TYR A 33 11.31 -3.93 9.45
N ALA A 34 10.70 -4.92 8.81
CA ALA A 34 11.13 -5.47 7.55
C ALA A 34 10.00 -5.33 6.52
N VAL A 35 10.37 -5.26 5.23
CA VAL A 35 9.40 -5.29 4.14
C VAL A 35 8.66 -6.62 4.18
N ARG A 36 7.32 -6.58 4.17
CA ARG A 36 6.52 -7.80 4.13
C ARG A 36 6.80 -8.54 2.82
N ARG A 37 6.99 -9.86 2.92
CA ARG A 37 7.01 -10.73 1.74
C ARG A 37 5.60 -11.13 1.37
N PHE A 38 5.29 -11.08 0.09
CA PHE A 38 4.04 -11.55 -0.48
C PHE A 38 4.30 -12.86 -1.21
N SER A 39 3.43 -13.83 -0.99
CA SER A 39 3.38 -15.04 -1.80
C SER A 39 2.81 -14.74 -3.18
N GLN A 40 3.08 -15.63 -4.14
CA GLN A 40 2.44 -15.58 -5.45
C GLN A 40 0.91 -15.61 -5.32
N ARG A 41 0.39 -16.41 -4.39
CA ARG A 41 -1.06 -16.52 -4.17
C ARG A 41 -1.67 -15.20 -3.70
N GLU A 42 -1.09 -14.56 -2.69
CA GLU A 42 -1.56 -13.25 -2.22
C GLU A 42 -1.51 -12.18 -3.32
N SER A 43 -0.51 -12.24 -4.20
CA SER A 43 -0.40 -11.33 -5.34
C SER A 43 -1.54 -11.54 -6.35
N LEU A 44 -1.89 -12.80 -6.64
CA LEU A 44 -3.01 -13.14 -7.53
C LEU A 44 -4.36 -12.79 -6.89
N ASP A 45 -4.52 -12.98 -5.58
CA ASP A 45 -5.73 -12.60 -4.85
C ASP A 45 -5.92 -11.08 -4.89
N ALA A 46 -4.85 -10.30 -4.68
CA ALA A 46 -4.88 -8.85 -4.80
C ALA A 46 -5.26 -8.39 -6.22
N LEU A 47 -4.71 -9.02 -7.25
CA LEU A 47 -5.08 -8.75 -8.65
C LEU A 47 -6.56 -9.04 -8.92
N THR A 48 -7.10 -10.11 -8.35
CA THR A 48 -8.52 -10.48 -8.50
C THR A 48 -9.43 -9.39 -7.92
N VAL A 49 -9.13 -8.94 -6.70
CA VAL A 49 -9.90 -7.85 -6.05
C VAL A 49 -9.81 -6.57 -6.87
N ARG A 50 -8.60 -6.21 -7.33
CA ARG A 50 -8.40 -5.03 -8.18
C ARG A 50 -9.18 -5.13 -9.49
N ALA A 51 -9.13 -6.26 -10.18
CA ALA A 51 -9.86 -6.44 -11.44
C ALA A 51 -11.38 -6.24 -11.26
N LEU A 52 -11.94 -6.72 -10.15
CA LEU A 52 -13.35 -6.49 -9.83
C LEU A 52 -13.65 -5.01 -9.58
N MET A 53 -12.85 -4.34 -8.77
CA MET A 53 -13.05 -2.91 -8.45
C MET A 53 -12.83 -2.00 -9.65
N GLU A 54 -11.73 -2.20 -10.38
CA GLU A 54 -11.38 -1.44 -11.58
C GLU A 54 -12.40 -1.69 -12.70
N GLY A 55 -12.85 -2.93 -12.89
CA GLY A 55 -13.90 -3.26 -13.86
C GLY A 55 -15.24 -2.60 -13.54
N MET A 56 -15.63 -2.58 -12.26
CA MET A 56 -16.82 -1.83 -11.83
C MET A 56 -16.66 -0.33 -12.06
N GLY A 57 -15.52 0.25 -11.67
CA GLY A 57 -15.25 1.67 -11.88
C GLY A 57 -15.26 2.05 -13.36
N ALA A 58 -14.65 1.24 -14.22
CA ALA A 58 -14.67 1.44 -15.66
C ALA A 58 -16.09 1.39 -16.23
N ARG A 59 -16.92 0.43 -15.78
CA ARG A 59 -18.33 0.37 -16.17
C ARG A 59 -19.08 1.62 -15.73
N THR A 60 -18.95 2.03 -14.46
CA THR A 60 -19.62 3.23 -13.94
C THR A 60 -19.25 4.47 -14.75
N VAL A 61 -17.97 4.68 -15.04
CA VAL A 61 -17.53 5.81 -15.88
C VAL A 61 -18.07 5.71 -17.30
N ALA A 62 -18.15 4.52 -17.89
CA ALA A 62 -18.73 4.33 -19.21
C ALA A 62 -20.24 4.59 -19.25
N GLU A 63 -20.97 4.30 -18.18
CA GLU A 63 -22.43 4.49 -18.07
C GLU A 63 -22.81 5.93 -17.70
N GLU A 64 -22.07 6.57 -16.80
CA GLU A 64 -22.41 7.88 -16.21
C GLU A 64 -21.62 9.04 -16.82
N GLY A 65 -20.55 8.75 -17.55
CA GLY A 65 -19.57 9.74 -18.02
C GLY A 65 -18.46 9.99 -17.01
N ALA A 66 -17.30 10.43 -17.50
CA ALA A 66 -16.22 10.87 -16.63
C ALA A 66 -16.53 12.28 -16.10
N SER A 67 -16.23 12.54 -14.84
CA SER A 67 -16.23 13.91 -14.33
C SER A 67 -15.22 14.75 -15.11
N GLU A 68 -15.63 15.93 -15.56
CA GLU A 68 -14.68 16.97 -15.94
C GLU A 68 -13.99 17.44 -14.64
N GLU A 69 -12.65 17.34 -14.59
CA GLU A 69 -11.85 17.83 -13.45
C GLU A 69 -12.05 19.32 -13.19
#